data_AF-A0A538QJB5-F1
#
_entry.id   AF-A0A538QJB5-F1
#
_cell.length_a   1.000
_cell.length_b   1.000
_cell.length_c   1.000
_cell.angle_alpha   90.00
_cell.angle_beta   90.00
_cell.angle_gamma   90.00
#
_symmetry.space_group_name_H-M   'P 1'
#
loop_
_entity.id
_entity.type
_entity.pdbx_description
1 polymer ?
#
loop_
_entity_poly.entity_id
_entity_poly.type
_entity_poly.pdbx_seq_one_letter_code
_entity_poly.pdbx_strand_id
1 'polypeptide(L)'
;MFDELNARYFDNRIDAAITWGPRSGRPRRRNSIKMGSYSVEDRLIRIHRSLDRAFVPRFFVAWIVFHEMLHQVHDIRVKNGRREFHSKEFLADEAGFELYEQAKLWERRHLDDLLTY
;
A
#
# COMPACT_ATOMS: atom_id res chain seq x y z
N MET A 1 2.06 -7.40 12.13
CA MET A 1 2.11 -6.12 11.39
C MET A 1 0.76 -5.78 10.82
N PHE A 2 0.24 -6.56 9.86
CA PHE A 2 -1.13 -6.36 9.36
C PHE A 2 -2.15 -6.36 10.52
N ASP A 3 -2.11 -7.40 11.36
CA ASP A 3 -2.98 -7.54 12.54
C ASP A 3 -2.86 -6.36 13.52
N GLU A 4 -1.62 -5.90 13.79
CA GLU A 4 -1.35 -4.74 14.65
C GLU A 4 -1.92 -3.44 14.09
N LEU A 5 -1.78 -3.20 12.77
CA LEU A 5 -2.39 -2.06 12.10
C LEU A 5 -3.91 -2.15 12.11
N ASN A 6 -4.46 -3.36 11.90
CA ASN A 6 -5.90 -3.62 11.92
C ASN A 6 -6.50 -3.32 13.29
N ALA A 7 -5.87 -3.81 14.35
CA ALA A 7 -6.30 -3.55 15.71
C ALA A 7 -6.19 -2.06 16.09
N ARG A 8 -5.09 -1.40 15.68
CA ARG A 8 -4.78 -0.03 16.12
C ARG A 8 -5.58 1.04 15.39
N TYR A 9 -5.79 0.89 14.09
CA TYR A 9 -6.40 1.93 13.25
C TYR A 9 -7.82 1.56 12.79
N PHE A 10 -8.12 0.27 12.68
CA PHE A 10 -9.36 -0.21 12.06
C PHE A 10 -10.28 -0.99 13.00
N ASP A 11 -9.92 -1.13 14.27
CA ASP A 11 -10.69 -1.88 15.28
C ASP A 11 -10.97 -3.34 14.84
N ASN A 12 -9.98 -3.98 14.20
CA ASN A 12 -10.10 -5.33 13.62
C ASN A 12 -11.22 -5.50 12.56
N ARG A 13 -11.69 -4.41 11.95
CA ARG A 13 -12.73 -4.47 10.91
C ARG A 13 -12.24 -4.92 9.54
N ILE A 14 -10.92 -4.94 9.31
CA ILE A 14 -10.34 -5.34 8.02
C ILE A 14 -10.18 -6.87 7.96
N ASP A 15 -11.07 -7.51 7.22
CA ASP A 15 -10.97 -8.92 6.83
C ASP A 15 -10.32 -9.05 5.45
N ALA A 16 -9.03 -8.71 5.35
CA ALA A 16 -8.25 -8.91 4.13
C ALA A 16 -7.02 -9.78 4.36
N ALA A 17 -6.71 -10.61 3.38
CA ALA A 17 -5.48 -11.38 3.37
C ALA A 17 -4.33 -10.56 2.74
N ILE A 18 -3.17 -10.56 3.38
CA ILE A 18 -1.96 -9.93 2.85
C ILE A 18 -1.07 -10.97 2.18
N THR A 19 -0.62 -10.69 0.96
CA THR A 19 0.30 -11.57 0.23
C THR A 19 1.35 -10.78 -0.54
N TRP A 20 2.45 -11.45 -0.88
CA TRP A 20 3.48 -10.88 -1.74
C TRP A 20 3.13 -11.10 -3.21
N GLY A 21 3.47 -10.13 -4.05
CA GLY A 21 3.40 -10.21 -5.50
C GLY A 21 4.12 -11.45 -6.05
N PRO A 22 3.66 -11.99 -7.18
CA PRO A 22 4.27 -13.17 -7.78
C PRO A 22 5.70 -12.81 -8.22
N ARG A 23 6.59 -13.82 -8.31
CA ARG A 23 7.88 -13.63 -9.00
C ARG A 23 7.60 -13.37 -10.47
N SER A 24 7.46 -12.10 -10.86
CA SER A 24 7.60 -11.75 -12.28
C SER A 24 9.02 -12.10 -12.72
N GLY A 25 9.14 -12.65 -13.93
CA GLY A 25 10.43 -12.94 -14.56
C GLY A 25 11.29 -11.69 -14.77
N ARG A 26 12.46 -11.87 -15.39
CA ARG A 26 13.59 -10.93 -15.54
C ARG A 26 13.32 -9.46 -15.14
N PRO A 27 14.19 -8.87 -14.28
CA PRO A 27 14.19 -7.44 -13.96
C PRO A 27 14.00 -6.59 -15.20
N ARG A 28 12.98 -5.72 -15.21
CA ARG A 28 12.78 -4.74 -16.29
C ARG A 28 12.67 -3.39 -15.65
N ARG A 29 13.52 -2.46 -16.10
CA ARG A 29 13.42 -1.05 -15.70
C ARG A 29 12.03 -0.56 -16.09
N ARG A 30 11.22 -0.23 -15.08
CA ARG A 30 9.89 0.34 -15.26
C ARG A 30 9.97 1.83 -14.96
N ASN A 31 9.17 2.64 -15.64
CA ASN A 31 9.03 4.06 -15.30
C ASN A 31 8.08 4.28 -14.10
N SER A 32 7.31 3.26 -13.71
CA SER A 32 6.41 3.31 -12.56
C SER A 32 6.27 1.92 -11.93
N ILE A 33 6.20 1.87 -10.61
CA ILE A 33 6.02 0.65 -9.82
C ILE A 33 4.81 0.84 -8.91
N LYS A 34 3.84 -0.08 -9.00
CA LYS A 34 2.78 -0.18 -7.98
C LYS A 34 3.36 -0.92 -6.78
N MET A 35 3.44 -0.22 -5.65
CA MET A 35 4.02 -0.73 -4.41
C MET A 35 3.08 -1.72 -3.70
N GLY A 36 1.77 -1.47 -3.79
CA GLY A 36 0.70 -2.36 -3.35
C GLY A 36 -0.42 -2.39 -4.38
N SER A 37 -1.33 -3.35 -4.23
CA SER A 37 -2.62 -3.37 -4.90
C SER A 37 -3.63 -4.14 -4.06
N TYR A 38 -4.80 -3.57 -3.89
CA TYR A 38 -5.93 -4.17 -3.20
C TYR A 38 -6.93 -4.74 -4.22
N SER A 39 -7.29 -6.01 -4.05
CA SER A 39 -8.35 -6.68 -4.77
C SER A 39 -9.61 -6.72 -3.91
N VAL A 40 -10.64 -5.96 -4.28
CA VAL A 40 -11.94 -5.93 -3.58
C VAL A 40 -12.63 -7.31 -3.64
N GLU A 41 -12.55 -7.99 -4.78
CA GLU A 41 -13.23 -9.27 -5.03
C GLU A 41 -12.72 -10.38 -4.10
N ASP A 42 -11.40 -10.48 -3.94
CA ASP A 42 -10.73 -11.49 -3.12
C ASP A 42 -10.41 -11.00 -1.69
N ARG A 43 -10.70 -9.74 -1.36
CA ARG A 43 -10.21 -9.04 -0.15
C ARG A 43 -8.72 -9.29 0.07
N LEU A 44 -7.93 -9.09 -0.98
CA LEU A 44 -6.53 -9.45 -0.99
C LEU A 44 -5.66 -8.22 -1.18
N ILE A 45 -4.82 -7.94 -0.19
CA ILE A 45 -3.78 -6.93 -0.24
C ILE A 45 -2.52 -7.58 -0.82
N ARG A 46 -2.08 -7.10 -1.98
CA ARG A 46 -0.92 -7.63 -2.68
C ARG A 46 0.23 -6.63 -2.65
N ILE A 47 1.27 -6.95 -1.90
CA ILE A 47 2.45 -6.10 -1.72
C ILE A 47 3.52 -6.47 -2.74
N HIS A 48 4.08 -5.48 -3.43
CA HIS A 48 5.13 -5.74 -4.42
C HIS A 48 6.43 -6.19 -3.74
N ARG A 49 7.08 -7.21 -4.30
CA ARG A 49 8.28 -7.84 -3.71
C ARG A 49 9.50 -6.92 -3.63
N SER A 50 9.54 -5.80 -4.35
CA SER A 50 10.56 -4.75 -4.13
C SER A 50 10.60 -4.25 -2.68
N LEU A 51 9.48 -4.38 -1.95
CA LEU A 51 9.36 -3.99 -0.55
C LEU A 51 9.87 -5.07 0.43
N ASP A 52 10.14 -6.28 -0.05
CA ASP A 52 10.73 -7.41 0.72
C ASP A 52 12.27 -7.33 0.79
N ARG A 53 12.87 -6.27 0.24
CA ARG A 53 14.33 -6.11 0.20
C ARG A 53 14.87 -5.62 1.55
N ALA A 54 16.08 -6.04 1.91
CA ALA A 54 16.68 -5.73 3.22
C ALA A 54 16.90 -4.23 3.51
N PHE A 55 17.04 -3.41 2.45
CA PHE A 55 17.19 -1.95 2.61
C PHE A 55 15.84 -1.24 2.87
N VAL A 56 14.72 -1.94 2.67
CA VAL A 56 13.38 -1.37 2.85
C VAL A 56 13.03 -1.46 4.33
N PRO A 57 12.82 -0.32 4.99
CA PRO A 57 12.55 -0.33 6.41
C PRO A 57 11.13 -0.82 6.68
N ARG A 58 10.93 -1.49 7.83
CA ARG A 58 9.63 -2.04 8.21
C ARG A 58 8.55 -0.97 8.27
N PHE A 59 8.84 0.25 8.73
CA PHE A 59 7.85 1.33 8.77
C PHE A 59 7.30 1.70 7.38
N PHE A 60 8.11 1.54 6.32
CA PHE A 60 7.66 1.83 4.97
C PHE A 60 6.68 0.75 4.48
N VAL A 61 7.00 -0.51 4.74
CA VAL A 61 6.07 -1.62 4.49
C VAL A 61 4.78 -1.44 5.29
N ALA A 62 4.88 -0.93 6.54
CA ALA A 62 3.73 -0.59 7.38
C ALA A 62 2.80 0.38 6.68
N TRP A 63 3.39 1.46 6.17
CA TRP A 63 2.66 2.53 5.52
C TRP A 63 1.99 2.04 4.24
N ILE A 64 2.66 1.22 3.42
CA ILE A 64 2.05 0.62 2.24
C ILE A 64 0.90 -0.31 2.63
N VAL A 65 1.07 -1.16 3.64
CA VAL A 65 -0.02 -2.04 4.11
C VAL A 65 -1.20 -1.21 4.62
N PHE A 66 -0.93 -0.17 5.41
CA PHE A 66 -1.94 0.78 5.89
C PHE A 66 -2.68 1.47 4.73
N HIS A 67 -1.96 1.92 3.70
CA HIS A 67 -2.51 2.49 2.47
C HIS A 67 -3.49 1.52 1.78
N GLU A 68 -3.07 0.26 1.62
CA GLU A 68 -3.92 -0.77 1.00
C GLU A 68 -5.13 -1.13 1.86
N MET A 69 -5.00 -1.10 3.19
CA MET A 69 -6.13 -1.30 4.12
C MET A 69 -7.14 -0.15 4.04
N LEU A 70 -6.66 1.09 3.84
CA LEU A 70 -7.55 2.24 3.64
C LEU A 70 -8.42 2.10 2.39
N HIS A 71 -7.96 1.41 1.33
CA HIS A 71 -8.79 1.11 0.16
C HIS A 71 -9.95 0.18 0.47
N GLN A 72 -9.88 -0.60 1.55
CA GLN A 72 -11.00 -1.41 2.01
C GLN A 72 -12.02 -0.59 2.82
N VAL A 73 -11.54 0.37 3.62
CA VAL A 73 -12.43 1.26 4.40
C VAL A 73 -13.13 2.26 3.49
N HIS A 74 -12.35 2.87 2.61
CA HIS A 74 -12.83 3.81 1.61
C HIS A 74 -13.12 3.02 0.33
N ASP A 75 -14.33 2.49 0.23
CA ASP A 75 -14.80 1.82 -0.97
C ASP A 75 -14.56 2.69 -2.22
N ILE A 76 -14.19 2.05 -3.33
CA ILE A 76 -13.87 2.73 -4.59
C ILE A 76 -15.14 3.39 -5.13
N ARG A 77 -15.35 4.65 -4.77
CA ARG A 77 -16.53 5.40 -5.23
C ARG A 77 -16.45 5.57 -6.75
N VAL A 78 -17.38 4.95 -7.46
CA VAL A 78 -17.56 5.15 -8.90
C VAL A 78 -18.40 6.41 -9.10
N LYS A 79 -17.74 7.56 -9.25
CA LYS A 79 -18.41 8.82 -9.56
C LYS A 79 -18.35 9.07 -11.07
N ASN A 80 -19.52 9.11 -11.71
CA ASN A 80 -19.65 9.43 -13.14
C ASN A 80 -18.85 8.50 -14.07
N GLY A 81 -18.84 7.19 -13.77
CA GLY A 81 -18.10 6.17 -14.52
C GLY A 81 -16.58 6.16 -14.28
N ARG A 82 -16.04 7.07 -13.46
CA ARG A 82 -14.64 7.08 -13.03
C ARG A 82 -14.52 6.54 -11.62
N ARG A 83 -13.62 5.58 -11.43
CA ARG A 83 -13.24 5.04 -10.12
C ARG A 83 -12.36 6.07 -9.42
N GLU A 84 -12.85 6.69 -8.36
CA GLU A 84 -12.05 7.56 -7.49
C GLU A 84 -11.46 6.71 -6.37
N PHE A 85 -10.16 6.45 -6.45
CA PHE A 85 -9.45 5.63 -5.47
C PHE A 85 -8.93 6.45 -4.28
N HIS A 86 -8.62 7.73 -4.49
CA HIS A 86 -8.08 8.61 -3.44
C HIS A 86 -8.99 9.82 -3.26
N SER A 87 -10.11 9.62 -2.54
CA SER A 87 -10.97 10.71 -2.11
C SER A 87 -10.29 11.58 -1.04
N LYS A 88 -10.82 12.77 -0.75
CA LYS A 88 -10.29 13.63 0.33
C LYS A 88 -10.28 12.95 1.69
N GLU A 89 -11.30 12.13 1.96
CA GLU A 89 -11.41 11.33 3.19
C GLU A 89 -10.25 10.34 3.30
N PHE A 90 -9.94 9.63 2.21
CA PHE A 90 -8.80 8.71 2.13
C PHE A 90 -7.47 9.41 2.42
N LEU A 91 -7.25 10.59 1.82
CA LEU A 91 -6.02 11.37 2.05
C LEU A 91 -5.90 11.88 3.49
N ALA A 92 -7.03 12.19 4.15
CA ALA A 92 -7.05 12.62 5.54
C ALA A 92 -6.70 11.46 6.48
N ASP A 93 -7.24 10.28 6.22
CA ASP A 93 -6.95 9.06 7.00
C ASP A 93 -5.51 8.57 6.75
N GLU A 94 -5.03 8.66 5.51
CA GLU A 94 -3.63 8.36 5.14
C GLU A 94 -2.65 9.25 5.92
N ALA A 95 -2.97 10.54 6.07
CA ALA A 95 -2.20 11.48 6.86
C ALA A 95 -2.26 11.22 8.37
N GLY A 96 -3.20 10.39 8.85
CA GLY A 96 -3.30 9.96 10.24
C GLY A 96 -2.24 8.93 10.65
N PHE A 97 -1.49 8.37 9.69
CA PHE A 97 -0.42 7.42 9.99
C PHE A 97 0.76 8.11 10.67
N GLU A 98 1.18 7.62 11.83
CA GLU A 98 2.23 8.24 12.68
C GLU A 98 3.55 8.51 11.94
N LEU A 99 3.91 7.66 10.98
CA LEU A 99 5.15 7.77 10.21
C LEU A 99 4.89 8.18 8.76
N TYR A 100 3.76 8.83 8.47
CA TYR A 100 3.35 9.21 7.11
C TYR A 100 4.43 10.04 6.41
N GLU A 101 4.89 11.12 7.05
CA GLU A 101 5.91 11.99 6.48
C GLU A 101 7.24 11.26 6.22
N GLN A 102 7.63 10.38 7.15
CA GLN A 102 8.86 9.59 7.02
C GLN A 102 8.74 8.58 5.88
N ALA A 103 7.60 7.93 5.72
CA ALA A 103 7.34 7.01 4.63
C ALA A 103 7.33 7.73 3.27
N LYS A 104 6.66 8.88 3.15
CA LYS A 104 6.66 9.70 1.92
C LYS A 104 8.05 10.21 1.57
N LEU A 105 8.83 10.61 2.55
CA LEU A 105 10.20 11.07 2.35
C LEU A 105 11.12 9.91 1.94
N TRP A 106 10.97 8.75 2.56
CA TRP A 106 11.70 7.54 2.19
C TRP A 106 11.35 7.07 0.77
N GLU A 107 10.06 7.08 0.42
CA GLU A 107 9.55 6.78 -0.94
C GLU A 107 10.25 7.64 -1.98
N ARG A 108 10.25 8.97 -1.81
CA ARG A 108 10.87 9.89 -2.76
C ARG A 108 12.38 9.66 -2.91
N ARG A 109 13.05 9.27 -1.83
CA ARG A 109 14.51 9.02 -1.82
C ARG A 109 14.89 7.69 -2.45
N HIS A 110 14.05 6.65 -2.33
CA HIS A 110 14.38 5.29 -2.77
C HIS A 110 13.53 4.82 -3.96
N LEU A 111 12.71 5.71 -4.55
CA LEU A 111 11.86 5.39 -5.69
C LEU A 111 12.69 4.78 -6.84
N ASP A 112 13.82 5.38 -7.19
CA ASP A 112 14.66 4.90 -8.31
C ASP A 112 15.25 3.50 -8.04
N ASP A 113 15.60 3.22 -6.78
CA ASP A 113 16.09 1.91 -6.32
C ASP A 113 15.02 0.82 -6.44
N LEU A 114 13.76 1.18 -6.16
CA LEU A 114 12.59 0.30 -6.31
C LEU A 114 12.23 0.06 -7.78
N LEU A 115 12.50 1.00 -8.68
CA LEU A 115 12.28 0.86 -10.13
C LEU A 115 13.30 -0.08 -10.81
N THR A 116 14.44 -0.31 -10.16
CA THR A 116 15.48 -1.24 -10.59
C THR A 116 15.21 -2.64 -10.00
N TYR A 117 14.05 -3.23 -10.35
CA TYR A 117 13.61 -4.57 -9.93
C TYR A 117 13.44 -5.54 -11.09
#